data_AF-W6L7Z0-F1
#
_entry.id   AF-W6L7Z0-F1
#
_cell.length_a   1.000
_cell.length_b   1.000
_cell.length_c   1.000
_cell.angle_alpha   90.00
_cell.angle_beta   90.00
_cell.angle_gamma   90.00
#
_symmetry.space_group_name_H-M   'P 1'
#
loop_
_entity.id
_entity.type
_entity.pdbx_description
1 polymer ?
#
loop_
_entity_poly.entity_id
_entity_poly.type
_entity_poly.pdbx_seq_one_letter_code
_entity_poly.pdbx_strand_id
1 'polypeptide(L)'
;MWWSARPLARDADFFRYIGKNDKTKITVKLAPVGAPAPPREPAVDARTQAELVAFYHRKQEENKKLIEDEDISYGNSDWANPYGLKGQLQGLGGVKYRPF
;
A
#
# COMPACT_ATOMS: atom_id res chain seq x y z
N MET A 1 -11.03 2.12 -33.10
CA MET A 1 -11.36 3.27 -32.24
C MET A 1 -11.80 2.71 -30.89
N TRP A 2 -11.37 3.29 -29.78
CA TRP A 2 -11.55 2.68 -28.46
C TRP A 2 -12.23 3.64 -27.49
N TRP A 3 -13.32 3.18 -26.88
CA TRP A 3 -14.07 3.91 -25.87
C TRP A 3 -14.39 2.97 -24.70
N SER A 4 -14.14 3.42 -23.47
CA SER A 4 -14.37 2.64 -22.24
C SER A 4 -13.84 1.19 -22.30
N ALA A 5 -12.59 1.02 -22.74
CA ALA A 5 -11.94 -0.29 -22.90
C ALA A 5 -12.64 -1.28 -23.86
N ARG A 6 -13.56 -0.81 -24.70
CA ARG A 6 -14.19 -1.60 -25.77
C ARG A 6 -13.83 -1.04 -27.15
N PRO A 7 -13.59 -1.89 -28.15
CA PRO A 7 -13.45 -1.46 -29.52
C PRO A 7 -14.83 -1.01 -30.04
N LEU A 8 -14.87 0.17 -30.67
CA LEU A 8 -16.03 0.65 -31.40
C LEU A 8 -15.93 0.17 -32.84
N ALA A 9 -17.02 -0.44 -33.33
CA ALA A 9 -17.14 -0.78 -34.74
C ALA A 9 -17.22 0.50 -35.58
N ARG A 10 -16.56 0.52 -36.74
CA ARG A 10 -16.58 1.70 -37.63
C ARG A 10 -17.96 1.96 -38.23
N ASP A 11 -18.74 0.90 -38.39
CA ASP A 11 -20.02 0.91 -39.08
C ASP A 11 -21.20 1.09 -38.11
N ALA A 12 -20.93 1.25 -36.81
CA ALA A 12 -21.95 1.38 -35.78
C ALA A 12 -22.00 2.81 -35.23
N ASP A 13 -23.22 3.36 -35.14
CA ASP A 13 -23.44 4.67 -34.54
C ASP A 13 -23.10 4.68 -33.05
N PHE A 14 -22.54 5.81 -32.58
CA PHE A 14 -22.27 6.04 -31.15
C PHE A 14 -23.51 5.93 -30.27
N PHE A 15 -24.70 6.20 -30.83
CA PHE A 15 -25.99 6.01 -30.15
C PHE A 15 -26.18 4.60 -29.62
N ARG A 16 -25.64 3.57 -30.29
CA ARG A 16 -25.71 2.18 -29.83
C ARG A 16 -24.96 1.97 -28.51
N TYR A 17 -23.89 2.73 -28.28
CA TYR A 17 -23.00 2.56 -27.14
C TYR A 17 -23.33 3.50 -25.98
N ILE A 18 -23.86 4.68 -26.27
CA ILE A 18 -24.02 5.79 -25.30
C ILE A 18 -25.50 6.11 -25.05
N GLY A 19 -26.39 5.76 -25.97
CA GLY A 19 -27.79 6.15 -25.93
C GLY A 19 -28.03 7.56 -26.47
N LYS A 20 -29.28 8.05 -26.33
CA LYS A 20 -29.71 9.40 -26.74
C LYS A 20 -29.62 10.34 -25.55
N ASN A 21 -28.45 10.95 -25.33
CA ASN A 21 -28.27 11.99 -24.32
C ASN A 21 -27.47 13.18 -24.89
N ASP A 22 -28.12 14.34 -24.94
CA ASP A 22 -27.60 15.56 -25.58
C ASP A 22 -26.55 16.29 -24.74
N LYS A 23 -26.34 15.91 -23.47
CA LYS A 23 -25.32 16.49 -22.59
C LYS A 23 -24.16 15.52 -22.36
N THR A 24 -23.56 14.98 -23.42
CA THR A 24 -22.43 14.04 -23.29
C THR A 24 -21.19 14.53 -24.05
N LYS A 25 -20.06 14.63 -23.34
CA LYS A 25 -18.73 14.80 -23.93
C LYS A 25 -18.02 13.46 -23.94
N ILE A 26 -17.63 12.99 -25.12
CA ILE A 26 -17.00 11.68 -25.30
C ILE A 26 -15.52 11.89 -25.56
N THR A 27 -14.68 11.23 -24.77
CA THR A 27 -13.23 11.18 -25.03
C THR A 27 -12.91 9.78 -25.57
N VAL A 28 -12.31 9.73 -26.74
CA VAL A 28 -12.05 8.47 -27.46
C VAL A 28 -10.58 8.40 -27.85
N LYS A 29 -10.00 7.19 -27.77
CA LYS A 29 -8.63 6.96 -28.23
C LYS A 29 -8.63 6.34 -29.63
N LEU A 30 -7.92 6.98 -30.54
CA LEU A 30 -7.68 6.48 -31.90
C LEU A 30 -6.47 5.55 -31.89
N ALA A 31 -6.62 4.37 -32.49
CA ALA A 31 -5.58 3.36 -32.59
C ALA A 31 -5.68 2.69 -33.97
N PRO A 32 -4.59 2.10 -34.50
CA PRO A 32 -4.62 1.38 -35.77
C PRO A 32 -5.62 0.21 -35.74
N VAL A 33 -6.06 -0.21 -36.93
CA VAL A 33 -7.04 -1.30 -37.07
C VAL A 33 -6.43 -2.60 -36.53
N GLY A 34 -7.11 -3.27 -35.61
CA GLY A 34 -6.62 -4.50 -34.97
C GLY A 34 -5.61 -4.28 -33.84
N ALA A 35 -5.28 -3.04 -33.48
CA ALA A 35 -4.41 -2.76 -32.35
C ALA A 35 -5.07 -3.17 -31.01
N PRO A 36 -4.27 -3.61 -30.01
CA PRO A 36 -4.77 -3.94 -28.68
C PRO A 36 -5.38 -2.71 -27.99
N ALA A 37 -6.07 -2.95 -26.88
CA ALA A 37 -6.68 -1.90 -26.08
C ALA A 37 -5.63 -0.83 -25.70
N PRO A 38 -5.90 0.47 -25.92
CA PRO A 38 -4.96 1.53 -25.58
C PRO A 38 -4.61 1.45 -24.10
N PRO A 39 -3.32 1.56 -23.74
CA PRO A 39 -2.93 1.59 -22.34
C PRO A 39 -3.62 2.77 -21.65
N ARG A 40 -4.03 2.53 -20.40
CA ARG A 40 -4.51 3.62 -19.54
C ARG A 40 -3.31 4.51 -19.27
N GLU A 41 -3.49 5.81 -19.46
CA GLU A 41 -2.46 6.75 -19.03
C GLU A 41 -2.36 6.65 -17.50
N PRO A 42 -1.14 6.64 -16.94
CA PRO A 42 -0.97 6.72 -15.51
C PRO A 42 -1.65 8.00 -15.02
N ALA A 43 -2.48 7.88 -13.98
CA ALA A 43 -3.23 9.02 -13.44
C ALA A 43 -2.32 10.11 -12.82
N VAL A 44 -1.03 9.81 -12.69
CA VAL A 44 -0.03 10.60 -11.98
C VAL A 44 1.19 10.72 -12.90
N ASP A 45 1.76 11.92 -12.97
CA ASP A 45 3.00 12.17 -13.72
C ASP A 45 4.17 11.40 -13.08
N ALA A 46 5.21 11.09 -13.85
CA ALA A 46 6.32 10.28 -13.38
C ALA A 46 7.04 10.92 -12.17
N ARG A 47 7.10 12.27 -12.13
CA ARG A 47 7.68 13.03 -11.02
C ARG A 47 6.87 12.89 -9.74
N THR A 48 5.56 13.09 -9.83
CA THR A 48 4.66 12.98 -8.67
C THR A 48 4.56 11.54 -8.16
N GLN A 49 4.70 10.54 -9.02
CA GLN A 49 4.79 9.14 -8.59
C GLN A 49 6.05 8.88 -7.76
N ALA A 50 7.20 9.42 -8.15
CA ALA A 50 8.45 9.28 -7.40
C ALA A 50 8.38 9.96 -6.02
N GLU A 51 7.82 11.17 -5.97
CA GLU A 51 7.61 11.91 -4.71
C GLU A 51 6.67 11.16 -3.75
N LEU A 52 5.58 10.58 -4.27
CA LEU A 52 4.65 9.77 -3.47
C LEU A 52 5.36 8.54 -2.89
N VAL A 53 6.12 7.80 -3.71
CA VAL A 53 6.85 6.61 -3.25
C VAL A 53 7.86 6.98 -2.16
N ALA A 54 8.60 8.07 -2.33
CA ALA A 54 9.55 8.56 -1.33
C ALA A 54 8.85 8.95 -0.01
N PHE A 55 7.71 9.65 -0.10
CA PHE A 55 6.92 10.02 1.07
C PHE A 55 6.42 8.79 1.86
N TYR A 56 5.86 7.81 1.15
CA TYR A 56 5.37 6.58 1.80
C TYR A 56 6.51 5.78 2.42
N HIS A 57 7.67 5.70 1.77
CA HIS A 57 8.84 5.01 2.32
C HIS A 57 9.28 5.64 3.65
N ARG A 58 9.46 6.97 3.66
CA ARG A 58 9.83 7.71 4.87
C ARG A 58 8.83 7.48 6.00
N LYS A 59 7.53 7.52 5.69
CA LYS A 59 6.48 7.30 6.69
C LYS A 59 6.51 5.88 7.26
N GLN A 60 6.81 4.87 6.42
CA GLN A 60 6.94 3.49 6.87
C GLN A 60 8.14 3.33 7.81
N GLU A 61 9.27 3.96 7.51
CA GLU A 61 10.45 3.95 8.38
C GLU A 61 10.19 4.65 9.72
N GLU A 62 9.54 5.82 9.69
CA GLU A 62 9.14 6.55 10.91
C GLU A 62 8.20 5.71 11.78
N ASN A 63 7.20 5.05 11.18
CA ASN A 63 6.31 4.14 11.91
C ASN A 63 7.05 2.93 12.47
N LYS A 64 7.95 2.34 11.70
CA LYS A 64 8.74 1.18 12.14
C LYS A 64 9.60 1.54 13.34
N LYS A 65 10.25 2.72 13.30
CA LYS A 65 11.05 3.24 14.41
C LYS A 65 10.21 3.45 15.67
N LEU A 66 9.00 4.00 15.53
CA LEU A 66 8.08 4.20 16.66
C LEU A 66 7.71 2.87 17.33
N ILE A 67 7.43 1.83 16.53
CA ILE A 67 7.12 0.48 17.03
C ILE A 67 8.32 -0.12 17.75
N GLU A 68 9.53 -0.01 17.19
CA GLU A 68 10.76 -0.52 17.81
C GLU A 68 11.05 0.16 19.17
N ASP A 69 10.80 1.47 19.29
CA ASP A 69 10.99 2.23 20.53
C ASP A 69 9.99 1.81 21.63
N GLU A 70 8.76 1.41 21.28
CA GLU A 70 7.73 0.99 22.26
C GLU A 70 7.89 -0.47 22.73
N ASP A 71 8.32 -1.40 21.87
CA ASP A 71 8.17 -2.85 22.12
C ASP A 71 9.34 -3.49 22.92
N ILE A 72 10.54 -2.92 22.91
CA ILE A 72 11.73 -3.61 23.46
C ILE A 72 11.91 -3.40 24.97
N SER A 73 11.38 -2.31 25.53
CA SER A 73 11.68 -1.90 26.92
C SER A 73 10.64 -2.36 27.95
N TYR A 74 9.37 -2.52 27.56
CA TYR A 74 8.31 -2.72 28.56
C TYR A 74 8.14 -4.20 28.97
N GLY A 75 8.10 -5.12 28.01
CA GLY A 75 7.71 -6.53 28.26
C GLY A 75 8.75 -7.42 28.95
N ASN A 76 10.04 -7.13 28.81
CA ASN A 76 11.14 -7.92 29.39
C ASN A 76 11.92 -7.17 30.49
N SER A 77 11.37 -6.06 30.98
CA SER A 77 12.05 -5.25 31.99
C SER A 77 12.04 -5.93 33.36
N ASP A 78 13.17 -5.81 34.08
CA ASP A 78 13.29 -6.29 35.45
C ASP A 78 12.25 -5.65 36.40
N TRP A 79 11.78 -4.43 36.09
CA TRP A 79 10.76 -3.73 36.88
C TRP A 79 9.36 -4.34 36.71
N ALA A 80 9.06 -4.93 35.56
CA ALA A 80 7.75 -5.53 35.26
C ALA A 80 7.63 -6.98 35.77
N ASN A 81 8.68 -7.55 36.38
CA ASN A 81 8.67 -8.92 36.88
C ASN A 81 7.85 -9.04 38.19
N PRO A 82 6.64 -9.63 38.19
CA PRO A 82 5.81 -9.75 39.39
C PRO A 82 6.41 -10.68 40.46
N TYR A 83 7.41 -11.49 40.08
CA TYR A 83 8.12 -12.39 40.98
C TYR A 83 9.53 -11.90 41.34
N GLY A 84 9.93 -10.70 40.91
CA GLY A 84 11.27 -10.15 41.14
C GLY A 84 11.62 -10.06 42.63
N LEU A 85 10.73 -9.47 43.43
CA LEU A 85 10.92 -9.37 44.89
C LEU A 85 10.94 -10.75 45.57
N LYS A 86 10.09 -11.69 45.12
CA LYS A 86 10.05 -13.06 45.63
C LYS A 86 11.38 -13.79 45.37
N GLY A 87 11.93 -13.66 44.16
CA GLY A 87 13.24 -14.22 43.81
C GLY A 87 14.38 -13.62 44.63
N GLN A 88 14.34 -12.31 44.91
CA GLN A 88 15.33 -11.64 45.74
C GLN A 88 15.28 -12.10 47.21
N LEU A 89 14.08 -12.21 47.79
CA LEU A 89 13.90 -12.66 49.18
C LEU A 89 14.23 -14.15 49.38
N GLN A 90 14.04 -14.97 48.35
CA GLN A 90 14.36 -16.40 48.38
C GLN A 90 15.82 -16.70 47.98
N GLY A 91 16.62 -15.67 47.64
CA GLY A 91 18.03 -15.84 47.26
C GLY A 91 18.25 -16.49 45.89
N LEU A 92 17.22 -16.55 45.04
CA LEU A 92 17.24 -17.25 43.74
C LEU A 92 17.67 -16.35 42.57
N GLY A 93 18.09 -15.10 42.82
CA GLY A 93 18.36 -14.06 41.82
C GLY A 93 19.58 -14.25 40.89
N GLY A 94 20.06 -15.49 40.68
CA GLY A 94 21.25 -15.75 39.88
C GLY A 94 21.40 -17.18 39.35
N VAL A 95 20.35 -18.01 39.43
CA VAL A 95 20.42 -19.41 39.01
C VAL A 95 20.39 -19.51 37.49
N LYS A 96 21.56 -19.58 36.85
CA LYS A 96 21.69 -19.96 35.43
C LYS A 96 21.91 -21.46 35.33
N TYR A 97 20.91 -22.18 34.83
CA TYR A 97 21.08 -23.59 34.48
C TYR A 97 21.99 -23.69 33.24
N ARG A 98 23.15 -24.33 33.39
CA ARG A 98 24.00 -24.74 32.26
C ARG A 98 23.80 -26.24 32.02
N PRO A 99 23.26 -26.66 30.87
CA PRO A 99 23.30 -28.07 30.51
C PRO A 99 24.75 -28.47 30.15
N PHE A 100 25.12 -29.70 30.49
CA PHE A 100 26.38 -30.33 30.12
C PHE A 100 26.44 -30.61 28.62
#